data_AF-V9DS77-F1
#
_entry.id   AF-V9DS77-F1
#
_cell.length_a   1.000
_cell.length_b   1.000
_cell.length_c   1.000
_cell.angle_alpha   90.00
_cell.angle_beta   90.00
_cell.angle_gamma   90.00
#
_symmetry.space_group_name_H-M   'P 1'
#
loop_
_entity.id
_entity.type
_entity.pdbx_description
1 polymer ?
#
loop_
_entity_poly.entity_id
_entity_poly.type
_entity_poly.pdbx_seq_one_letter_code
_entity_poly.pdbx_strand_id
1 'polypeptide(L)'
;MAATYGVRQLYGGALTVELPVELIDSSDIRQIPDHQEVFLSPTTLTSIIFEINTHISTGGGGGDNHNAPSQAPTTRTEVSPDGTTTTTTTTTTTSVTTSVVSAGASPQAQNPGPNRDADDHEATKQHFTDVISPPDTLVSTLPSPQPVKMLDPSLARYPAYMLAGNINTVDDNTRAAGASNAHAQQPNHAHARAHPGAATAPATFPTTGGSSASHAAQSLLGLVHQIQLLVRLPDHGTDIVVRVAVPLKEFARAGQALGSSDSGATEGMIAEELGRARDLLARVVGTLKVRDWGLLAG
;
A
#
# COMPACT_ATOMS: atom_id res chain seq x y z
N MET A 1 14.33 11.67 -18.70
CA MET A 1 14.69 10.62 -19.69
C MET A 1 13.68 9.49 -19.54
N ALA A 2 13.29 8.81 -20.61
CA ALA A 2 12.41 7.64 -20.51
C ALA A 2 13.16 6.50 -19.79
N ALA A 3 12.49 5.81 -18.86
CA ALA A 3 13.06 4.66 -18.18
C ALA A 3 13.34 3.52 -19.18
N THR A 4 14.44 2.80 -18.99
CA THR A 4 14.74 1.61 -19.77
C THR A 4 14.09 0.41 -19.11
N TYR A 5 13.28 -0.33 -19.85
CA TYR A 5 12.59 -1.52 -19.33
C TYR A 5 13.29 -2.80 -19.77
N GLY A 6 13.33 -3.78 -18.88
CA GLY A 6 13.85 -5.12 -19.13
C GLY A 6 12.91 -6.19 -18.59
N VAL A 7 12.97 -7.38 -19.18
CA VAL A 7 12.19 -8.53 -18.72
C VAL A 7 12.74 -9.00 -17.37
N ARG A 8 11.86 -9.11 -16.38
CA ARG A 8 12.11 -9.72 -15.07
C ARG A 8 11.34 -11.04 -14.96
N GLN A 9 11.99 -12.03 -14.39
CA GLN A 9 11.38 -13.29 -13.99
C GLN A 9 10.87 -13.13 -12.56
N LEU A 10 9.67 -13.60 -12.30
CA LEU A 10 9.06 -13.65 -10.98
C LEU A 10 8.81 -15.12 -10.63
N TYR A 11 9.00 -15.48 -9.36
CA TYR A 11 8.74 -16.81 -8.83
C TYR A 11 9.44 -17.91 -9.62
N GLY A 12 10.76 -17.78 -9.77
CA GLY A 12 11.56 -18.74 -10.55
C GLY A 12 11.23 -18.79 -12.04
N GLY A 13 10.59 -17.74 -12.58
CA GLY A 13 10.23 -17.64 -14.00
C GLY A 13 8.82 -18.13 -14.34
N ALA A 14 8.04 -18.56 -13.34
CA ALA A 14 6.64 -18.92 -13.53
C ALA A 14 5.81 -17.74 -14.05
N LEU A 15 6.16 -16.51 -13.64
CA LEU A 15 5.63 -15.27 -14.20
C LEU A 15 6.77 -14.44 -14.79
N THR A 16 6.45 -13.61 -15.77
CA THR A 16 7.39 -12.61 -16.31
C THR A 16 6.70 -11.27 -16.53
N VAL A 17 7.45 -10.18 -16.38
CA VAL A 17 6.96 -8.80 -16.53
C VAL A 17 8.10 -7.92 -17.03
N GLU A 18 7.81 -6.77 -17.64
CA GLU A 18 8.82 -5.76 -17.91
C GLU A 18 8.82 -4.66 -16.85
N LEU A 19 9.97 -4.43 -16.23
CA LEU A 19 10.16 -3.40 -15.20
C LEU A 19 11.37 -2.52 -15.54
N PRO A 20 11.45 -1.29 -14.98
CA PRO A 20 12.64 -0.47 -15.11
C PRO A 20 13.87 -1.23 -14.62
N VAL A 21 14.94 -1.20 -15.41
CA VAL A 21 16.16 -1.99 -15.14
C VAL A 21 16.89 -1.52 -13.89
N GLU A 22 16.67 -0.27 -13.49
CA GLU A 22 17.24 0.36 -12.29
C GLU A 22 16.57 -0.07 -10.99
N LEU A 23 15.38 -0.69 -11.04
CA LEU A 23 14.75 -1.19 -9.83
C LEU A 23 15.60 -2.29 -9.20
N ILE A 24 15.88 -2.14 -7.92
CA ILE A 24 16.65 -3.06 -7.11
C ILE A 24 15.73 -4.20 -6.66
N ASP A 25 16.16 -5.43 -6.87
CA ASP A 25 15.50 -6.61 -6.30
C ASP A 25 15.79 -6.68 -4.80
N SER A 26 14.76 -6.70 -3.98
CA SER A 26 14.94 -6.73 -2.52
C SER A 26 15.48 -8.06 -2.02
N SER A 27 15.29 -9.16 -2.78
CA SER A 27 15.77 -10.49 -2.40
C SER A 27 17.30 -10.58 -2.32
N ASP A 28 18.02 -9.72 -3.05
CA ASP A 28 19.48 -9.59 -3.00
C ASP A 28 19.98 -9.06 -1.64
N ILE A 29 19.11 -8.40 -0.88
CA ILE A 29 19.46 -7.66 0.34
C ILE A 29 18.83 -8.29 1.58
N ARG A 30 17.61 -8.82 1.45
CA ARG A 30 16.84 -9.39 2.54
C ARG A 30 16.02 -10.58 2.08
N GLN A 31 15.70 -11.46 3.01
CA GLN A 31 14.69 -12.48 2.74
C GLN A 31 13.32 -11.82 2.54
N ILE A 32 12.60 -12.30 1.53
CA ILE A 32 11.22 -11.92 1.23
C ILE A 32 10.36 -13.20 1.25
N PRO A 33 9.07 -13.11 1.62
CA PRO A 33 8.19 -14.28 1.58
C PRO A 33 8.10 -14.87 0.17
N ASP A 34 8.02 -16.20 0.06
CA ASP A 34 8.04 -16.90 -1.25
C ASP A 34 6.91 -16.49 -2.20
N HIS A 35 5.78 -16.04 -1.67
CA HIS A 35 4.63 -15.57 -2.45
C HIS A 35 4.75 -14.09 -2.86
N GLN A 36 5.87 -13.43 -2.53
CA GLN A 36 6.13 -12.03 -2.85
C GLN A 36 7.39 -11.83 -3.68
N GLU A 37 7.35 -10.82 -4.55
CA GLU A 37 8.51 -10.28 -5.26
C GLU A 37 8.52 -8.76 -5.04
N VAL A 38 9.62 -8.20 -4.54
CA VAL A 38 9.69 -6.80 -4.11
C VAL A 38 10.82 -6.07 -4.81
N PHE A 39 10.49 -5.03 -5.57
CA PHE A 39 11.47 -4.16 -6.22
C PHE A 39 11.38 -2.72 -5.69
N LEU A 40 12.55 -2.08 -5.55
CA LEU A 40 12.68 -0.76 -4.94
C LEU A 40 13.35 0.22 -5.90
N SER A 41 12.81 1.44 -5.96
CA SER A 41 13.48 2.57 -6.61
C SER A 41 14.73 2.94 -5.82
N PRO A 42 15.89 3.08 -6.47
CA PRO A 42 17.13 3.49 -5.80
C PRO A 42 17.12 4.94 -5.34
N THR A 43 16.16 5.77 -5.79
CA THR A 43 16.21 7.23 -5.62
C THR A 43 14.98 7.85 -4.98
N THR A 44 13.82 7.18 -5.06
CA THR A 44 12.53 7.78 -4.65
C THR A 44 11.83 7.03 -3.53
N LEU A 45 12.41 5.92 -3.06
CA LEU A 45 11.79 4.98 -2.13
C LEU A 45 10.44 4.41 -2.59
N THR A 46 10.04 4.68 -3.84
CA THR A 46 8.90 4.03 -4.48
C THR A 46 9.18 2.53 -4.57
N SER A 47 8.23 1.72 -4.12
CA SER A 47 8.32 0.26 -4.21
C SER A 47 7.27 -0.29 -5.16
N ILE A 48 7.56 -1.43 -5.76
CA ILE A 48 6.59 -2.28 -6.43
C ILE A 48 6.66 -3.69 -5.83
N ILE A 49 5.50 -4.21 -5.45
CA ILE A 49 5.35 -5.53 -4.82
C ILE A 49 4.40 -6.34 -5.69
N PHE A 50 4.82 -7.54 -6.07
CA PHE A 50 3.97 -8.57 -6.65
C PHE A 50 3.66 -9.59 -5.57
N GLU A 51 2.42 -10.03 -5.51
CA GLU A 51 1.95 -10.98 -4.51
C GLU A 51 0.96 -11.98 -5.13
N ILE A 52 1.12 -13.25 -4.79
CA ILE A 52 0.17 -14.32 -5.12
C ILE A 52 -0.61 -14.65 -3.85
N ASN A 53 -1.91 -14.33 -3.86
CA ASN A 53 -2.81 -14.53 -2.72
C ASN A 53 -3.88 -15.57 -3.04
N THR A 54 -4.47 -16.15 -2.00
CA THR A 54 -5.69 -16.95 -2.15
C THR A 54 -6.85 -16.06 -2.62
N HIS A 55 -7.69 -16.63 -3.48
CA HIS A 55 -8.87 -15.95 -3.98
C HIS A 55 -9.89 -15.65 -2.88
N ILE A 56 -10.36 -14.39 -2.83
CA ILE A 56 -11.39 -13.98 -1.88
C ILE A 56 -12.78 -14.36 -2.43
N SER A 57 -13.42 -15.39 -1.88
CA SER A 57 -14.80 -15.72 -2.24
C SER A 57 -15.78 -14.85 -1.45
N THR A 58 -16.40 -13.88 -2.12
CA THR A 58 -17.48 -13.07 -1.53
C THR A 58 -18.81 -13.81 -1.72
N GLY A 59 -19.03 -14.88 -0.96
CA GLY A 59 -20.26 -15.66 -0.98
C GLY A 59 -21.26 -15.21 0.08
N GLY A 60 -22.46 -14.79 -0.34
CA GLY A 60 -23.55 -14.38 0.57
C GLY A 60 -24.15 -15.51 1.40
N GLY A 61 -24.43 -15.19 2.68
CA GLY A 61 -25.50 -15.80 3.49
C GLY A 61 -25.29 -17.24 3.98
N GLY A 62 -24.53 -17.41 5.06
CA GLY A 62 -24.51 -18.64 5.86
C GLY A 62 -23.37 -18.59 6.85
N GLY A 63 -23.67 -18.33 8.12
CA GLY A 63 -22.68 -18.12 9.16
C GLY A 63 -21.85 -19.37 9.44
N ASP A 64 -20.64 -19.41 8.90
CA ASP A 64 -19.55 -20.17 9.49
C ASP A 64 -18.51 -19.16 9.96
N ASN A 65 -18.43 -18.98 11.28
CA ASN A 65 -17.37 -18.26 11.97
C ASN A 65 -16.04 -18.97 11.73
N HIS A 66 -15.45 -18.82 10.55
CA HIS A 66 -14.02 -19.01 10.37
C HIS A 66 -13.35 -17.69 10.73
N ASN A 67 -13.27 -17.44 12.05
CA ASN A 67 -12.19 -16.63 12.61
C ASN A 67 -10.88 -17.42 12.44
N ALA A 68 -10.49 -17.67 11.18
CA ALA A 68 -9.12 -17.93 10.83
C ALA A 68 -8.51 -16.53 10.69
N PRO A 69 -7.54 -16.14 11.53
CA PRO A 69 -6.87 -14.87 11.33
C PRO A 69 -6.22 -14.90 9.94
N SER A 70 -6.76 -14.12 8.99
CA SER A 70 -6.00 -13.71 7.83
C SER A 70 -4.85 -12.86 8.37
N GLN A 71 -3.70 -13.48 8.59
CA GLN A 71 -2.50 -12.75 9.01
C GLN A 71 -1.84 -12.21 7.76
N ALA A 72 -2.32 -11.05 7.34
CA ALA A 72 -1.82 -10.28 6.22
C ALA A 72 -0.34 -9.92 6.41
N PRO A 73 0.48 -9.99 5.36
CA PRO A 73 1.82 -9.43 5.39
C PRO A 73 1.74 -7.91 5.55
N THR A 74 2.40 -7.38 6.57
CA THR A 74 2.51 -5.93 6.79
C THR A 74 3.81 -5.45 6.16
N THR A 75 3.73 -4.48 5.25
CA THR A 75 4.92 -3.83 4.68
C THR A 75 5.09 -2.47 5.31
N ARG A 76 6.21 -2.28 6.00
CA ARG A 76 6.54 -1.04 6.68
C ARG A 76 7.87 -0.53 6.15
N THR A 77 7.93 0.73 5.76
CA THR A 77 9.17 1.39 5.33
C THR A 77 9.61 2.41 6.37
N GLU A 78 10.78 2.22 6.95
CA GLU A 78 11.38 3.09 7.94
C GLU A 78 12.68 3.70 7.43
N VAL A 79 12.99 4.91 7.88
CA VAL A 79 14.29 5.56 7.61
C VAL A 79 14.98 5.78 8.95
N SER A 80 16.12 5.13 9.12
CA SER A 80 17.00 5.28 10.28
C SER A 80 17.68 6.65 10.30
N PRO A 81 18.09 7.17 11.48
CA PRO A 81 18.73 8.49 11.61
C PRO A 81 20.06 8.65 10.86
N ASP A 82 20.71 7.55 10.49
CA ASP A 82 21.92 7.48 9.67
C ASP A 82 21.65 7.59 8.16
N GLY A 83 20.39 7.74 7.76
CA GLY A 83 19.95 7.77 6.36
C GLY A 83 19.69 6.39 5.76
N THR A 84 19.88 5.31 6.53
CA THR A 84 19.62 3.94 6.07
C THR A 84 18.12 3.68 6.05
N THR A 85 17.57 3.27 4.91
CA THR A 85 16.14 2.94 4.77
C THR A 85 15.92 1.44 4.89
N THR A 86 15.02 1.02 5.78
CA THR A 86 14.65 -0.38 6.03
C THR A 86 13.18 -0.58 5.65
N THR A 87 12.92 -1.32 4.57
CA THR A 87 11.57 -1.84 4.27
C THR A 87 11.43 -3.21 4.91
N THR A 88 10.69 -3.29 6.02
CA THR A 88 10.38 -4.52 6.74
C THR A 88 9.03 -5.05 6.26
N THR A 89 9.04 -6.20 5.62
CA THR A 89 7.82 -6.97 5.37
C THR A 89 7.73 -8.07 6.42
N THR A 90 6.74 -8.02 7.30
CA THR A 90 6.53 -9.04 8.35
C THR A 90 5.42 -9.99 7.93
N THR A 91 5.68 -11.29 7.97
CA THR A 91 4.71 -12.36 7.65
C THR A 91 4.73 -13.39 8.76
N THR A 92 3.58 -13.72 9.34
CA THR A 92 3.47 -14.78 10.36
C THR A 92 3.19 -16.12 9.68
N THR A 93 4.14 -17.06 9.73
CA THR A 93 3.96 -18.40 9.19
C THR A 93 3.15 -19.28 10.15
N THR A 94 1.95 -19.71 9.75
CA THR A 94 1.29 -20.87 10.37
C THR A 94 1.01 -21.89 9.27
N SER A 95 1.77 -22.98 9.26
CA SER A 95 1.52 -24.15 8.41
C SER A 95 0.17 -24.78 8.78
N VAL A 96 -0.82 -24.70 7.88
CA VAL A 96 -2.11 -25.36 8.03
C VAL A 96 -2.17 -26.58 7.10
N THR A 97 -2.28 -27.76 7.70
CA THR A 97 -2.56 -29.02 7.01
C THR A 97 -4.02 -29.01 6.52
N THR A 98 -4.25 -28.97 5.21
CA THR A 98 -5.60 -29.05 4.62
C THR A 98 -5.95 -30.50 4.26
N SER A 99 -7.05 -30.98 4.84
CA SER A 99 -7.69 -32.24 4.48
C SER A 99 -8.58 -32.03 3.24
N VAL A 100 -8.30 -32.77 2.17
CA VAL A 100 -9.07 -32.73 0.91
C VAL A 100 -10.46 -33.35 1.07
N VAL A 101 -11.49 -32.63 0.63
CA VAL A 101 -12.76 -33.24 0.19
C VAL A 101 -13.04 -32.81 -1.25
N SER A 102 -13.03 -33.78 -2.15
CA SER A 102 -13.37 -33.60 -3.57
C SER A 102 -14.87 -33.32 -3.73
N ALA A 103 -15.20 -32.30 -4.51
CA ALA A 103 -16.49 -32.22 -5.19
C ALA A 103 -16.23 -31.81 -6.65
N GLY A 104 -16.40 -32.76 -7.56
CA GLY A 104 -16.33 -32.50 -8.99
C GLY A 104 -17.57 -31.76 -9.47
N ALA A 105 -17.38 -30.64 -10.17
CA ALA A 105 -18.39 -30.02 -11.00
C ALA A 105 -17.72 -29.36 -12.21
N SER A 106 -18.20 -29.69 -13.41
CA SER A 106 -17.70 -29.23 -14.70
C SER A 106 -17.89 -27.70 -14.87
N PRO A 107 -16.98 -26.98 -15.55
CA PRO A 107 -17.09 -25.54 -15.72
C PRO A 107 -18.11 -25.20 -16.83
N GLN A 108 -19.25 -24.63 -16.44
CA GLN A 108 -20.22 -24.04 -17.36
C GLN A 108 -20.04 -22.51 -17.34
N ALA A 109 -19.65 -21.94 -18.48
CA ALA A 109 -19.45 -20.50 -18.66
C ALA A 109 -20.75 -19.74 -18.38
N GLN A 110 -20.82 -19.08 -17.20
CA GLN A 110 -21.93 -18.21 -16.83
C GLN A 110 -21.57 -16.75 -17.15
N ASN A 111 -22.45 -16.08 -17.90
CA ASN A 111 -22.45 -14.63 -18.09
C ASN A 111 -22.21 -13.88 -16.77
N PRO A 112 -21.41 -12.79 -16.76
CA PRO A 112 -21.21 -12.01 -15.55
C PRO A 112 -22.52 -11.27 -15.20
N GLY A 113 -23.18 -11.72 -14.13
CA GLY A 113 -24.31 -10.99 -13.55
C GLY A 113 -23.82 -9.80 -12.71
N PRO A 114 -24.68 -8.79 -12.46
CA PRO A 114 -24.32 -7.55 -11.75
C PRO A 114 -23.76 -7.75 -10.33
N ASN A 115 -23.95 -8.94 -9.73
CA ASN A 115 -23.41 -9.26 -8.42
C ASN A 115 -21.90 -9.52 -8.45
N ARG A 116 -21.38 -10.05 -9.57
CA ARG A 116 -19.94 -10.39 -9.69
C ARG A 116 -19.04 -9.16 -9.70
N ASP A 117 -19.47 -8.08 -10.34
CA ASP A 117 -18.69 -6.84 -10.33
C ASP A 117 -18.62 -6.23 -8.93
N ALA A 118 -19.70 -6.31 -8.16
CA ALA A 118 -19.72 -5.84 -6.76
C ALA A 118 -18.81 -6.71 -5.88
N ASP A 119 -18.88 -8.03 -6.04
CA ASP A 119 -18.03 -9.02 -5.40
C ASP A 119 -16.53 -8.78 -5.70
N ASP A 120 -16.18 -8.58 -6.96
CA ASP A 120 -14.83 -8.26 -7.42
C ASP A 120 -14.33 -6.90 -6.88
N HIS A 121 -15.22 -5.91 -6.80
CA HIS A 121 -14.87 -4.61 -6.23
C HIS A 121 -14.58 -4.68 -4.73
N GLU A 122 -15.38 -5.43 -3.97
CA GLU A 122 -15.15 -5.64 -2.54
C GLU A 122 -13.87 -6.45 -2.30
N ALA A 123 -13.60 -7.49 -3.10
CA ALA A 123 -12.32 -8.20 -3.06
C ALA A 123 -11.13 -7.26 -3.34
N THR A 124 -11.26 -6.34 -4.33
CA THR A 124 -10.21 -5.36 -4.63
C THR A 124 -9.93 -4.42 -3.45
N LYS A 125 -10.98 -3.92 -2.80
CA LYS A 125 -10.85 -3.07 -1.61
C LYS A 125 -10.26 -3.84 -0.44
N GLN A 126 -10.69 -5.09 -0.23
CA GLN A 126 -10.19 -5.95 0.83
C GLN A 126 -8.67 -6.16 0.68
N HIS A 127 -8.20 -6.55 -0.50
CA HIS A 127 -6.77 -6.69 -0.80
C HIS A 127 -5.98 -5.38 -0.60
N PHE A 128 -6.61 -4.21 -0.84
CA PHE A 128 -5.98 -2.92 -0.61
C PHE A 128 -5.82 -2.62 0.89
N THR A 129 -6.83 -2.94 1.69
CA THR A 129 -6.85 -2.64 3.13
C THR A 129 -6.13 -3.66 3.99
N ASP A 130 -5.95 -4.89 3.52
CA ASP A 130 -5.34 -5.99 4.29
C ASP A 130 -3.91 -5.67 4.74
N VAL A 131 -3.18 -4.85 3.97
CA VAL A 131 -1.81 -4.41 4.29
C VAL A 131 -1.76 -3.20 5.24
N ILE A 132 -2.91 -2.62 5.60
CA ILE A 132 -3.00 -1.45 6.47
C ILE A 132 -3.25 -1.93 7.90
N SER A 133 -2.22 -1.88 8.72
CA SER A 133 -2.29 -2.24 10.14
C SER A 133 -2.25 -1.01 11.05
N PRO A 134 -3.01 -0.96 12.15
CA PRO A 134 -2.87 0.11 13.15
C PRO A 134 -1.41 0.32 13.57
N PRO A 135 -0.93 1.58 13.68
CA PRO A 135 -1.69 2.83 13.69
C PRO A 135 -2.04 3.40 12.31
N ASP A 136 -1.68 2.73 11.21
CA ASP A 136 -1.90 3.24 9.87
C ASP A 136 -3.39 3.25 9.52
N THR A 137 -3.80 4.23 8.72
CA THR A 137 -5.20 4.48 8.39
C THR A 137 -5.37 4.93 6.96
N LEU A 138 -6.52 4.61 6.35
CA LEU A 138 -6.92 5.24 5.09
C LEU A 138 -7.23 6.72 5.33
N VAL A 139 -6.72 7.59 4.46
CA VAL A 139 -7.00 9.03 4.52
C VAL A 139 -8.42 9.36 4.09
N SER A 140 -8.99 8.57 3.19
CA SER A 140 -10.36 8.71 2.71
C SER A 140 -10.94 7.36 2.35
N THR A 141 -12.26 7.30 2.20
CA THR A 141 -12.93 6.12 1.62
C THR A 141 -12.34 5.81 0.25
N LEU A 142 -12.11 4.51 -0.02
CA LEU A 142 -11.60 4.06 -1.31
C LEU A 142 -12.66 4.28 -2.41
N PRO A 143 -12.25 4.76 -3.59
CA PRO A 143 -13.17 4.91 -4.72
C PRO A 143 -13.63 3.54 -5.24
N SER A 144 -14.57 3.54 -6.19
CA SER A 144 -14.87 2.31 -6.94
C SER A 144 -13.63 1.85 -7.70
N PRO A 145 -13.24 0.57 -7.61
CA PRO A 145 -12.20 0.01 -8.47
C PRO A 145 -12.51 0.23 -9.94
N GLN A 146 -11.47 0.49 -10.73
CA GLN A 146 -11.55 0.70 -12.17
C GLN A 146 -11.22 -0.62 -12.90
N PRO A 147 -12.12 -1.17 -13.73
CA PRO A 147 -11.81 -2.34 -14.54
C PRO A 147 -10.67 -2.08 -15.51
N VAL A 148 -9.75 -3.03 -15.65
CA VAL A 148 -8.66 -2.98 -16.63
C VAL A 148 -8.59 -4.25 -17.44
N LYS A 149 -8.10 -4.16 -18.67
CA LYS A 149 -7.86 -5.33 -19.52
C LYS A 149 -6.37 -5.63 -19.54
N MET A 150 -5.98 -6.78 -19.01
CA MET A 150 -4.62 -7.30 -19.18
C MET A 150 -4.35 -7.55 -20.67
N LEU A 151 -3.19 -7.12 -21.18
CA LEU A 151 -2.90 -7.17 -22.61
C LEU A 151 -2.27 -8.50 -23.05
N ASP A 152 -1.55 -9.19 -22.15
CA ASP A 152 -0.99 -10.49 -22.48
C ASP A 152 -2.09 -11.57 -22.54
N PRO A 153 -2.10 -12.44 -23.58
CA PRO A 153 -3.12 -13.48 -23.74
C PRO A 153 -3.29 -14.42 -22.55
N SER A 154 -2.23 -14.67 -21.77
CA SER A 154 -2.28 -15.54 -20.59
C SER A 154 -3.22 -15.03 -19.50
N LEU A 155 -3.35 -13.69 -19.38
CA LEU A 155 -4.17 -13.04 -18.36
C LEU A 155 -5.38 -12.30 -18.94
N ALA A 156 -5.44 -12.06 -20.25
CA ALA A 156 -6.47 -11.26 -20.90
C ALA A 156 -7.92 -11.76 -20.64
N ARG A 157 -8.13 -13.05 -20.37
CA ARG A 157 -9.48 -13.59 -20.09
C ARG A 157 -9.97 -13.32 -18.67
N TYR A 158 -9.09 -12.99 -17.74
CA TYR A 158 -9.41 -12.85 -16.32
C TYR A 158 -9.82 -11.41 -16.00
N PRO A 159 -10.75 -11.21 -15.05
CA PRO A 159 -11.12 -9.88 -14.60
C PRO A 159 -9.97 -9.26 -13.82
N ALA A 160 -9.74 -7.96 -14.06
CA ALA A 160 -8.69 -7.20 -13.41
C ALA A 160 -9.16 -5.79 -13.08
N TYR A 161 -8.68 -5.25 -11.96
CA TYR A 161 -9.12 -3.97 -11.41
C TYR A 161 -7.95 -3.17 -10.87
N MET A 162 -7.98 -1.86 -11.10
CA MET A 162 -7.06 -0.90 -10.50
C MET A 162 -7.75 -0.08 -9.42
N LEU A 163 -7.05 0.16 -8.32
CA LEU A 163 -7.52 0.97 -7.21
C LEU A 163 -6.38 1.81 -6.65
N ALA A 164 -6.62 3.09 -6.38
CA ALA A 164 -5.64 3.98 -5.77
C ALA A 164 -6.20 4.63 -4.51
N GLY A 165 -5.33 4.88 -3.54
CA GLY A 165 -5.70 5.49 -2.27
C GLY A 165 -4.48 6.05 -1.54
N ASN A 166 -4.76 6.86 -0.52
CA ASN A 166 -3.75 7.43 0.34
C ASN A 166 -3.82 6.78 1.72
N ILE A 167 -2.68 6.35 2.22
CA ILE A 167 -2.50 5.75 3.54
C ILE A 167 -1.73 6.75 4.40
N ASN A 168 -2.26 7.03 5.58
CA ASN A 168 -1.55 7.76 6.61
C ASN A 168 -0.79 6.75 7.48
N THR A 169 0.52 6.75 7.34
CA THR A 169 1.48 5.94 8.07
C THR A 169 2.11 6.76 9.19
N VAL A 170 2.15 6.18 10.40
CA VAL A 170 2.73 6.86 11.57
C VAL A 170 4.16 6.40 11.79
N ASP A 171 5.12 7.33 11.78
CA ASP A 171 6.53 7.05 12.15
C ASP A 171 6.64 6.82 13.67
N ASP A 172 7.05 5.61 14.12
CA ASP A 172 7.22 5.28 15.56
C ASP A 172 8.30 6.10 16.29
N ASN A 173 9.11 6.90 15.57
CA ASN A 173 10.12 7.77 16.20
C ASN A 173 9.51 8.80 17.17
N THR A 174 8.22 9.09 17.06
CA THR A 174 7.49 9.95 18.00
C THR A 174 7.15 9.27 19.33
N ARG A 175 7.17 7.92 19.42
CA ARG A 175 6.98 7.19 20.68
C ARG A 175 8.25 7.16 21.54
N ALA A 176 9.42 7.09 20.92
CA ALA A 176 10.70 7.09 21.65
C ALA A 176 10.98 8.43 22.36
N ALA A 177 10.58 9.56 21.76
CA ALA A 177 10.75 10.89 22.36
C ALA A 177 9.72 11.21 23.47
N GLY A 178 8.58 10.51 23.49
CA GLY A 178 7.52 10.69 24.51
C GLY A 178 7.73 9.85 25.77
N ALA A 179 8.51 8.76 25.70
CA ALA A 179 8.72 7.85 26.82
C ALA A 179 9.90 8.25 27.74
N SER A 180 10.78 9.15 27.31
CA SER A 180 11.97 9.56 28.08
C SER A 180 11.75 10.73 29.05
N ASN A 181 10.53 11.28 29.15
CA ASN A 181 10.22 12.37 30.11
C ASN A 181 9.19 12.01 31.20
N ALA A 182 8.81 10.73 31.33
CA ALA A 182 7.86 10.28 32.35
C ALA A 182 8.51 9.80 33.67
N HIS A 183 9.76 10.17 33.95
CA HIS A 183 10.46 9.78 35.17
C HIS A 183 11.11 10.96 35.91
N ALA A 184 10.34 12.01 36.19
CA ALA A 184 10.65 12.94 37.28
C ALA A 184 9.43 13.83 37.59
N GLN A 185 8.50 13.35 38.42
CA GLN A 185 7.85 14.14 39.48
C GLN A 185 6.80 13.30 40.21
N GLN A 186 7.19 12.80 41.38
CA GLN A 186 6.25 12.42 42.43
C GLN A 186 5.56 13.67 43.00
N PRO A 187 4.33 13.55 43.51
CA PRO A 187 3.44 14.67 43.81
C PRO A 187 3.69 15.22 45.22
N ASN A 188 3.83 16.54 45.35
CA ASN A 188 3.67 17.24 46.62
C ASN A 188 2.30 17.93 46.65
N HIS A 189 1.48 17.53 47.61
CA HIS A 189 0.22 18.20 47.96
C HIS A 189 0.47 19.56 48.62
N ALA A 190 -0.27 20.60 48.22
CA ALA A 190 -0.85 21.60 49.15
C ALA A 190 -1.85 22.56 48.46
N HIS A 191 -3.09 22.51 48.95
CA HIS A 191 -4.08 23.58 49.18
C HIS A 191 -4.12 24.86 48.32
N ALA A 192 -5.25 25.08 47.62
CA ALA A 192 -6.34 25.98 48.03
C ALA A 192 -7.03 26.76 46.87
N ARG A 193 -8.34 26.52 46.74
CA ARG A 193 -9.43 27.50 46.59
C ARG A 193 -9.69 28.15 45.21
N ALA A 194 -10.91 27.88 44.72
CA ALA A 194 -11.54 28.45 43.54
C ALA A 194 -12.14 29.85 43.79
N HIS A 195 -12.19 30.67 42.73
CA HIS A 195 -13.26 31.66 42.48
C HIS A 195 -13.44 31.91 40.96
N PRO A 196 -14.67 32.22 40.49
CA PRO A 196 -15.02 32.40 39.08
C PRO A 196 -15.24 33.88 38.67
N GLY A 197 -15.13 34.19 37.38
CA GLY A 197 -15.56 35.47 36.77
C GLY A 197 -14.87 35.67 35.41
N ALA A 198 -15.54 35.44 34.27
CA ALA A 198 -16.51 36.31 33.57
C ALA A 198 -15.88 37.40 32.66
N ALA A 199 -15.98 37.12 31.35
CA ALA A 199 -16.38 38.00 30.25
C ALA A 199 -15.41 39.00 29.55
N THR A 200 -15.59 39.00 28.22
CA THR A 200 -15.55 40.10 27.21
C THR A 200 -14.24 40.45 26.47
N ALA A 201 -14.30 40.27 25.14
CA ALA A 201 -13.38 40.72 24.07
C ALA A 201 -13.63 42.22 23.71
N PRO A 202 -12.85 42.93 22.84
CA PRO A 202 -12.65 42.56 21.42
C PRO A 202 -11.29 42.88 20.75
N ALA A 203 -11.06 42.15 19.65
CA ALA A 203 -10.38 42.48 18.38
C ALA A 203 -9.19 43.47 18.32
N THR A 204 -8.04 42.97 17.85
CA THR A 204 -7.16 43.70 16.92
C THR A 204 -6.38 42.70 16.06
N PHE A 205 -6.65 42.70 14.74
CA PHE A 205 -5.77 42.21 13.67
C PHE A 205 -5.20 43.47 12.98
N PRO A 206 -4.06 43.45 12.24
CA PRO A 206 -3.54 42.31 11.46
C PRO A 206 -2.01 42.13 11.48
N THR A 207 -1.52 41.01 10.92
CA THR A 207 -0.47 40.97 9.87
C THR A 207 -0.08 39.52 9.53
N THR A 208 -0.43 39.13 8.30
CA THR A 208 0.37 38.35 7.32
C THR A 208 1.20 37.15 7.77
N GLY A 209 0.72 35.96 7.38
CA GLY A 209 1.41 35.11 6.40
C GLY A 209 2.58 34.26 6.91
N GLY A 210 2.29 33.01 7.28
CA GLY A 210 3.36 32.03 7.52
C GLY A 210 2.92 30.59 7.81
N SER A 211 1.63 30.33 8.07
CA SER A 211 1.22 29.04 8.65
C SER A 211 0.57 28.03 7.71
N SER A 212 0.22 28.40 6.46
CA SER A 212 -0.46 27.47 5.54
C SER A 212 0.50 26.48 4.87
N ALA A 213 1.70 26.91 4.50
CA ALA A 213 2.69 26.05 3.85
C ALA A 213 3.29 25.01 4.82
N SER A 214 3.45 25.35 6.10
CA SER A 214 3.95 24.44 7.13
C SER A 214 2.93 23.36 7.51
N HIS A 215 1.62 23.68 7.55
CA HIS A 215 0.57 22.68 7.80
C HIS A 215 0.36 21.74 6.60
N ALA A 216 0.43 22.27 5.36
CA ALA A 216 0.33 21.46 4.15
C ALA A 216 1.52 20.50 4.01
N ALA A 217 2.74 20.96 4.31
CA ALA A 217 3.93 20.12 4.28
C ALA A 217 3.99 19.12 5.46
N GLN A 218 3.49 19.48 6.65
CA GLN A 218 3.33 18.54 7.77
C GLN A 218 2.32 17.43 7.45
N SER A 219 1.29 17.71 6.65
CA SER A 219 0.27 16.73 6.25
C SER A 219 0.80 15.62 5.33
N LEU A 220 1.95 15.81 4.66
CA LEU A 220 2.54 14.82 3.76
C LEU A 220 3.53 13.87 4.45
N LEU A 221 3.97 14.19 5.68
CA LEU A 221 5.07 13.47 6.34
C LEU A 221 4.73 12.02 6.72
N GLY A 222 3.44 11.68 6.82
CA GLY A 222 2.98 10.30 7.00
C GLY A 222 2.32 9.70 5.76
N LEU A 223 2.29 10.40 4.63
CA LEU A 223 1.43 10.02 3.52
C LEU A 223 2.12 9.07 2.54
N VAL A 224 1.49 7.92 2.28
CA VAL A 224 1.87 6.99 1.21
C VAL A 224 0.74 6.93 0.19
N HIS A 225 1.04 7.22 -1.06
CA HIS A 225 0.11 6.98 -2.16
C HIS A 225 0.31 5.55 -2.66
N GLN A 226 -0.74 4.73 -2.58
CA GLN A 226 -0.71 3.36 -3.08
C GLN A 226 -1.61 3.22 -4.30
N ILE A 227 -1.09 2.59 -5.35
CA ILE A 227 -1.85 2.15 -6.53
C ILE A 227 -1.74 0.63 -6.60
N GLN A 228 -2.88 -0.05 -6.64
CA GLN A 228 -2.99 -1.50 -6.67
C GLN A 228 -3.63 -1.95 -7.99
N LEU A 229 -3.08 -3.02 -8.57
CA LEU A 229 -3.71 -3.85 -9.58
C LEU A 229 -4.08 -5.19 -8.94
N LEU A 230 -5.32 -5.64 -9.12
CA LEU A 230 -5.78 -6.98 -8.82
C LEU A 230 -6.09 -7.71 -10.13
N VAL A 231 -5.65 -8.95 -10.28
CA VAL A 231 -6.08 -9.87 -11.35
C VAL A 231 -6.67 -11.11 -10.67
N ARG A 232 -7.94 -11.42 -10.91
CA ARG A 232 -8.63 -12.54 -10.25
C ARG A 232 -8.61 -13.80 -11.09
N LEU A 233 -8.09 -14.90 -10.55
CA LEU A 233 -7.98 -16.19 -11.23
C LEU A 233 -8.86 -17.23 -10.51
N PRO A 234 -10.21 -17.12 -10.60
CA PRO A 234 -11.13 -17.97 -9.82
C PRO A 234 -10.96 -19.46 -10.14
N ASP A 235 -10.68 -19.81 -11.39
CA ASP A 235 -10.43 -21.20 -11.82
C ASP A 235 -9.16 -21.81 -11.16
N HIS A 236 -8.32 -20.97 -10.58
CA HIS A 236 -7.07 -21.32 -9.90
C HIS A 236 -7.11 -21.03 -8.39
N GLY A 237 -8.26 -20.57 -7.86
CA GLY A 237 -8.37 -20.20 -6.45
C GLY A 237 -7.37 -19.12 -6.02
N THR A 238 -6.88 -18.31 -6.96
CA THR A 238 -5.77 -17.37 -6.77
C THR A 238 -6.16 -15.96 -7.17
N ASP A 239 -5.62 -14.96 -6.48
CA ASP A 239 -5.63 -13.55 -6.84
C ASP A 239 -4.17 -13.06 -6.97
N ILE A 240 -3.81 -12.46 -8.11
CA ILE A 240 -2.51 -11.82 -8.28
C ILE A 240 -2.67 -10.33 -7.95
N VAL A 241 -1.88 -9.82 -7.01
CA VAL A 241 -1.91 -8.43 -6.58
C VAL A 241 -0.58 -7.76 -6.89
N VAL A 242 -0.62 -6.58 -7.52
CA VAL A 242 0.56 -5.74 -7.73
C VAL A 242 0.32 -4.38 -7.07
N ARG A 243 1.21 -3.96 -6.18
CA ARG A 243 1.10 -2.68 -5.47
C ARG A 243 2.29 -1.81 -5.79
N VAL A 244 2.05 -0.54 -6.14
CA VAL A 244 3.07 0.50 -6.19
C VAL A 244 2.82 1.48 -5.05
N ALA A 245 3.78 1.63 -4.15
CA ALA A 245 3.69 2.53 -3.01
C ALA A 245 4.68 3.69 -3.17
N VAL A 246 4.17 4.92 -3.11
CA VAL A 246 4.94 6.16 -3.26
C VAL A 246 4.91 6.92 -1.92
N PRO A 247 6.02 6.93 -1.16
CA PRO A 247 6.09 7.68 0.10
C PRO A 247 6.21 9.19 -0.17
N LEU A 248 5.10 9.91 -0.06
CA LEU A 248 5.03 11.34 -0.41
C LEU A 248 5.87 12.23 0.52
N LYS A 249 6.18 11.73 1.72
CA LYS A 249 7.01 12.43 2.71
C LYS A 249 8.40 12.80 2.19
N GLU A 250 9.00 11.97 1.34
CA GLU A 250 10.36 12.20 0.86
C GLU A 250 10.42 13.35 -0.16
N PHE A 251 9.37 13.51 -0.95
CA PHE A 251 9.24 14.63 -1.89
C PHE A 251 8.98 15.94 -1.15
N ALA A 252 8.17 15.89 -0.09
CA ALA A 252 7.95 17.04 0.79
C ALA A 252 9.25 17.46 1.49
N ARG A 253 10.04 16.51 2.02
CA ARG A 253 11.35 16.78 2.64
C ARG A 253 12.36 17.31 1.63
N ALA A 254 12.43 16.76 0.42
CA ALA A 254 13.33 17.23 -0.63
C ALA A 254 13.02 18.69 -1.01
N GLY A 255 11.74 19.05 -1.18
CA GLY A 255 11.33 20.42 -1.46
C GLY A 255 11.72 21.40 -0.34
N GLN A 256 11.57 21.00 0.93
CA GLN A 256 11.99 21.79 2.09
C GLN A 256 13.53 21.95 2.16
N ALA A 257 14.28 20.87 1.89
CA ALA A 257 15.75 20.88 1.95
C ALA A 257 16.39 21.80 0.89
N LEU A 258 15.73 21.98 -0.27
CA LEU A 258 16.16 22.94 -1.28
C LEU A 258 15.88 24.41 -0.88
N GLY A 259 15.32 24.68 0.31
CA GLY A 259 15.02 26.04 0.77
C GLY A 259 13.89 26.70 -0.01
N SER A 260 13.14 25.92 -0.79
CA SER A 260 12.06 26.43 -1.63
C SER A 260 10.83 26.71 -0.78
N SER A 261 10.40 27.97 -0.75
CA SER A 261 9.05 28.36 -0.30
C SER A 261 8.00 28.11 -1.38
N ASP A 262 8.42 27.63 -2.56
CA ASP A 262 7.55 27.32 -3.69
C ASP A 262 6.93 25.93 -3.54
N SER A 263 5.71 25.91 -2.99
CA SER A 263 4.86 24.73 -2.92
C SER A 263 4.61 24.07 -4.29
N GLY A 264 4.74 24.81 -5.39
CA GLY A 264 4.57 24.28 -6.75
C GLY A 264 5.70 23.35 -7.19
N ALA A 265 6.93 23.56 -6.72
CA ALA A 265 8.05 22.66 -7.04
C ALA A 265 7.87 21.28 -6.38
N THR A 266 7.50 21.24 -5.10
CA THR A 266 7.17 20.00 -4.37
C THR A 266 5.99 19.28 -5.02
N GLU A 267 4.93 20.03 -5.36
CA GLU A 267 3.75 19.48 -6.05
C GLU A 267 4.13 18.91 -7.42
N GLY A 268 5.00 19.58 -8.16
CA GLY A 268 5.53 19.10 -9.44
C GLY A 268 6.31 17.80 -9.32
N MET A 269 7.19 17.68 -8.32
CA MET A 269 7.94 16.44 -8.05
C MET A 269 7.02 15.28 -7.68
N ILE A 270 6.02 15.53 -6.83
CA ILE A 270 5.00 14.54 -6.47
C ILE A 270 4.22 14.12 -7.71
N ALA A 271 3.75 15.08 -8.51
CA ALA A 271 2.98 14.80 -9.72
C ALA A 271 3.79 13.98 -10.72
N GLU A 272 5.08 14.29 -10.89
CA GLU A 272 6.00 13.52 -11.73
C GLU A 272 6.14 12.08 -11.24
N GLU A 273 6.39 11.86 -9.94
CA GLU A 273 6.53 10.50 -9.41
C GLU A 273 5.23 9.71 -9.47
N LEU A 274 4.09 10.34 -9.16
CA LEU A 274 2.78 9.72 -9.32
C LEU A 274 2.48 9.40 -10.79
N GLY A 275 3.00 10.19 -11.73
CA GLY A 275 2.98 9.88 -13.16
C GLY A 275 3.77 8.60 -13.46
N ARG A 276 5.02 8.52 -12.99
CA ARG A 276 5.88 7.33 -13.16
C ARG A 276 5.27 6.08 -12.54
N ALA A 277 4.66 6.18 -11.36
CA ALA A 277 3.97 5.07 -10.71
C ALA A 277 2.80 4.52 -11.55
N ARG A 278 2.04 5.42 -12.20
CA ARG A 278 0.95 5.02 -13.13
C ARG A 278 1.50 4.39 -14.39
N ASP A 279 2.55 4.96 -14.98
CA ASP A 279 3.20 4.41 -16.17
C ASP A 279 3.82 3.02 -15.89
N LEU A 280 4.38 2.84 -14.69
CA LEU A 280 4.89 1.55 -14.23
C LEU A 280 3.79 0.50 -14.18
N LEU A 281 2.65 0.78 -13.56
CA LEU A 281 1.52 -0.15 -13.55
C LEU A 281 0.92 -0.37 -14.94
N ALA A 282 0.86 0.67 -15.79
CA ALA A 282 0.45 0.50 -17.18
C ALA A 282 1.38 -0.47 -17.93
N ARG A 283 2.70 -0.41 -17.68
CA ARG A 283 3.65 -1.39 -18.21
C ARG A 283 3.39 -2.79 -17.68
N VAL A 284 3.09 -2.94 -16.39
CA VAL A 284 2.72 -4.23 -15.79
C VAL A 284 1.47 -4.80 -16.47
N VAL A 285 0.41 -4.01 -16.62
CA VAL A 285 -0.83 -4.42 -17.33
C VAL A 285 -0.54 -4.87 -18.76
N GLY A 286 0.43 -4.24 -19.42
CA GLY A 286 0.83 -4.56 -20.79
C GLY A 286 1.74 -5.78 -20.95
N THR A 287 2.46 -6.19 -19.91
CA THR A 287 3.60 -7.12 -20.05
C THR A 287 3.62 -8.29 -19.07
N LEU A 288 2.86 -8.21 -17.97
CA LEU A 288 2.73 -9.28 -17.01
C LEU A 288 2.07 -10.49 -17.67
N LYS A 289 2.71 -11.65 -17.54
CA LYS A 289 2.23 -12.90 -18.13
C LYS A 289 2.62 -14.10 -17.31
N VAL A 290 1.73 -15.09 -17.31
CA VAL A 290 1.95 -16.41 -16.71
C VAL A 290 2.63 -17.31 -17.74
N ARG A 291 3.78 -17.86 -17.36
CA ARG A 291 4.56 -18.85 -18.14
C ARG A 291 4.29 -20.27 -17.67
N ASP A 292 4.18 -20.45 -16.35
CA ASP A 292 3.90 -21.72 -15.71
C ASP A 292 2.71 -21.58 -14.76
N TRP A 293 1.66 -22.35 -15.03
CA TRP A 293 0.44 -22.37 -14.22
C TRP A 293 0.54 -23.31 -13.01
N GLY A 294 1.57 -24.17 -12.94
CA GLY A 294 1.77 -25.10 -11.84
C GLY A 294 1.98 -24.40 -10.49
N LEU A 295 2.52 -23.18 -10.50
CA LEU A 295 2.66 -22.34 -9.30
C LEU A 295 1.32 -21.82 -8.78
N LEU A 296 0.33 -21.65 -9.65
CA LEU A 296 -0.98 -21.06 -9.33
C LEU A 296 -2.05 -22.13 -9.05
N ALA A 297 -1.68 -23.42 -9.08
CA ALA A 297 -2.58 -24.50 -8.71
C ALA A 297 -2.50 -24.70 -7.20
N GLY A 298 -3.56 -24.27 -6.48
CA GLY A 298 -3.75 -24.58 -5.06
C GLY A 298 -3.99 -26.07 -4.78
#